data_AF-A0A2P7QU64-F1
#
_entry.id   AF-A0A2P7QU64-F1
#
_cell.length_a   1.000
_cell.length_b   1.000
_cell.length_c   1.000
_cell.angle_alpha   90.00
_cell.angle_beta   90.00
_cell.angle_gamma   90.00
#
_symmetry.space_group_name_H-M   'P 1'
#
loop_
_entity.id
_entity.type
_entity.pdbx_description
1 polymer ?
#
loop_
_entity_poly.entity_id
_entity_poly.type
_entity_poly.pdbx_seq_one_letter_code
_entity_poly.pdbx_strand_id
1 'polypeptide(L)'
;MDDQLWALCFLDEGVALSLISRKETRCQWLGGEEQAYHYLLHDYLQHLAELGELDEEQTLAARARFELLAEQYPDPETLVEYLNDLTAGLTRIVWFGPLRALAEDYGDFPLALRAHYWDDYGEGDEDPATPVPEADWPWLVESLDEFLLGGDY
;
A
#
# COMPACT_ATOMS: atom_id res chain seq x y z
N MET A 1 1.39 20.99 7.02
CA MET A 1 1.36 19.55 6.73
C MET A 1 1.14 19.50 5.24
N ASP A 2 2.16 19.08 4.49
CA ASP A 2 2.02 18.93 3.04
C ASP A 2 0.99 17.82 2.82
N ASP A 3 -0.15 18.17 2.21
CA ASP A 3 -1.22 17.22 1.81
C ASP A 3 -0.71 16.37 0.62
N GLN A 4 0.34 15.59 0.85
CA GLN A 4 0.84 14.62 -0.11
C GLN A 4 -0.01 13.36 -0.03
N LEU A 5 -0.29 12.77 -1.19
CA LEU A 5 -0.96 11.47 -1.26
C LEU A 5 -0.04 10.37 -0.74
N TRP A 6 -0.61 9.40 -0.02
CA TRP A 6 0.09 8.25 0.55
C TRP A 6 -0.46 6.97 -0.05
N ALA A 7 0.41 6.06 -0.47
CA ALA A 7 0.03 4.77 -1.05
C ALA A 7 0.06 3.65 -0.01
N LEU A 8 -1.10 3.01 0.17
CA LEU A 8 -1.24 1.73 0.87
C LEU A 8 -1.73 0.69 -0.14
N CYS A 9 -1.00 -0.40 -0.31
CA CYS A 9 -1.31 -1.44 -1.27
C CYS A 9 -1.80 -2.72 -0.57
N PHE A 10 -2.91 -3.26 -1.03
CA PHE A 10 -3.44 -4.55 -0.62
C PHE A 10 -2.94 -5.61 -1.59
N LEU A 11 -2.27 -6.61 -1.02
CA LEU A 11 -1.89 -7.83 -1.71
C LEU A 11 -2.84 -8.91 -1.22
N ASP A 12 -3.85 -9.21 -2.03
CA ASP A 12 -4.72 -10.34 -1.75
C ASP A 12 -3.95 -11.65 -2.00
N GLU A 13 -3.39 -12.19 -0.92
CA GLU A 13 -2.85 -13.55 -0.86
C GLU A 13 -3.92 -14.60 -0.54
N GLY A 14 -5.19 -14.16 -0.38
CA GLY A 14 -6.32 -14.96 0.05
C GLY A 14 -6.48 -16.24 -0.75
N VAL A 15 -6.50 -17.36 -0.01
CA VAL A 15 -6.68 -18.70 -0.53
C VAL A 15 -7.96 -18.77 -1.37
N ALA A 16 -7.81 -19.28 -2.59
CA ALA A 16 -8.85 -19.66 -3.53
C ALA A 16 -10.02 -20.43 -2.87
N LEU A 17 -11.02 -19.72 -2.35
CA LEU A 17 -12.32 -20.30 -1.99
C LEU A 17 -13.44 -19.86 -2.93
N SER A 18 -13.15 -18.95 -3.85
CA SER A 18 -13.99 -18.66 -5.01
C SER A 18 -13.24 -19.11 -6.27
N LEU A 19 -13.85 -19.98 -7.07
CA LEU A 19 -13.41 -20.38 -8.42
C LEU A 19 -13.26 -19.19 -9.42
N ILE A 20 -13.45 -17.95 -8.95
CA ILE A 20 -13.49 -16.70 -9.71
C ILE A 20 -12.57 -15.62 -9.11
N SER A 21 -11.96 -15.84 -7.93
CA SER A 21 -11.12 -14.78 -7.32
C SER A 21 -9.77 -14.71 -8.04
N ARG A 22 -9.55 -13.59 -8.74
CA ARG A 22 -8.24 -13.19 -9.26
C ARG A 22 -7.44 -12.65 -8.09
N LYS A 23 -6.11 -12.85 -8.08
CA LYS A 23 -5.22 -12.05 -7.25
C LYS A 23 -5.52 -10.58 -7.55
N GLU A 24 -6.08 -9.85 -6.60
CA GLU A 24 -6.31 -8.42 -6.73
C GLU A 24 -5.24 -7.70 -5.93
N THR A 25 -4.30 -7.08 -6.65
CA THR A 25 -3.46 -6.04 -6.09
C THR A 25 -4.19 -4.72 -6.23
N ARG A 26 -4.40 -3.98 -5.15
CA ARG A 26 -5.11 -2.70 -5.18
C ARG A 26 -4.40 -1.65 -4.35
N CYS A 27 -4.12 -0.49 -4.93
CA CYS A 27 -3.68 0.66 -4.17
C CYS A 27 -4.86 1.47 -3.63
N GLN A 28 -4.68 1.96 -2.41
CA GLN A 28 -5.50 2.97 -1.78
C GLN A 28 -4.64 4.21 -1.54
N TRP A 29 -5.01 5.29 -2.21
CA TRP A 29 -4.41 6.60 -2.02
C TRP A 29 -5.12 7.35 -0.90
N LEU A 30 -4.35 7.87 0.05
CA LEU A 30 -4.81 8.52 1.27
C LEU A 30 -4.21 9.92 1.33
N GLY A 31 -4.93 10.90 1.88
CA GLY A 31 -4.54 12.31 1.94
C GLY A 31 -3.45 12.64 2.95
N GLY A 32 -2.66 11.64 3.38
CA GLY A 32 -1.57 11.82 4.34
C GLY A 32 -1.39 10.63 5.27
N GLU A 33 -0.32 10.70 6.05
CA GLU A 33 0.06 9.70 7.06
C GLU A 33 -1.04 9.47 8.11
N GLU A 34 -1.60 10.55 8.67
CA GLU A 34 -2.67 10.45 9.69
C GLU A 34 -3.90 9.71 9.15
N GLN A 35 -4.26 9.97 7.89
CA GLN A 35 -5.39 9.28 7.25
C GLN A 35 -5.05 7.81 6.95
N ALA A 36 -3.81 7.52 6.59
CA ALA A 36 -3.33 6.15 6.41
C ALA A 36 -3.40 5.33 7.70
N TYR A 37 -2.94 5.91 8.82
CA TYR A 37 -3.09 5.30 10.13
C TYR A 37 -4.55 5.06 10.52
N HIS A 38 -5.41 6.08 10.34
CA HIS A 38 -6.83 5.91 10.60
C HIS A 38 -7.44 4.78 9.76
N TYR A 39 -7.11 4.71 8.47
CA TYR A 39 -7.59 3.66 7.59
C TYR A 39 -7.18 2.27 8.11
N LEU A 40 -5.94 2.09 8.56
CA LEU A 40 -5.46 0.81 9.08
C LEU A 40 -6.20 0.36 10.35
N LEU A 41 -6.39 1.28 11.29
CA LEU A 41 -7.04 0.99 12.57
C LEU A 41 -8.55 0.79 12.42
N HIS A 42 -9.16 1.31 11.35
CA HIS A 42 -10.61 1.28 11.14
C HIS A 42 -11.00 0.41 9.94
N ASP A 43 -10.82 0.91 8.73
CA ASP A 43 -11.33 0.30 7.51
C ASP A 43 -10.66 -1.05 7.20
N TYR A 44 -9.33 -1.12 7.28
CA TYR A 44 -8.60 -2.37 7.05
C TYR A 44 -8.96 -3.43 8.10
N LEU A 45 -9.03 -3.04 9.38
CA LEU A 45 -9.42 -3.97 10.44
C LEU A 45 -10.83 -4.51 10.25
N GLN A 46 -11.79 -3.68 9.83
CA GLN A 46 -13.14 -4.15 9.52
C GLN A 46 -13.13 -5.16 8.37
N HIS A 47 -12.36 -4.89 7.32
CA HIS A 47 -12.18 -5.83 6.23
C HIS A 47 -11.60 -7.18 6.70
N LEU A 48 -10.59 -7.15 7.58
CA LEU A 48 -10.02 -8.37 8.18
C LEU A 48 -11.01 -9.09 9.10
N ALA A 49 -11.84 -8.36 9.84
CA ALA A 49 -12.87 -8.94 10.68
C ALA A 49 -13.91 -9.69 9.85
N GLU A 50 -14.29 -9.15 8.70
CA GLU A 50 -15.16 -9.82 7.74
C GLU A 50 -14.51 -11.09 7.15
N LEU A 51 -13.25 -11.00 6.72
CA LEU A 51 -12.51 -12.14 6.16
C LEU A 51 -12.23 -13.25 7.19
N GLY A 52 -11.93 -12.85 8.42
CA GLY A 52 -11.66 -13.75 9.54
C GLY A 52 -12.90 -14.23 10.29
N GLU A 53 -14.11 -13.83 9.84
CA GLU A 53 -15.39 -14.10 10.50
C GLU A 53 -15.39 -13.74 12.00
N LEU A 54 -14.75 -12.62 12.36
CA LEU A 54 -14.65 -12.15 13.74
C LEU A 54 -16.01 -11.61 14.22
N ASP A 55 -16.36 -11.91 15.47
CA ASP A 55 -17.47 -11.26 16.15
C ASP A 55 -17.10 -9.85 16.66
N GLU A 56 -18.09 -9.13 17.21
CA GLU A 56 -17.89 -7.76 17.69
C GLU A 56 -16.87 -7.66 18.84
N GLU A 57 -16.84 -8.65 19.74
CA GLU A 57 -15.91 -8.66 20.88
C GLU A 57 -14.47 -8.90 20.39
N GLN A 58 -14.31 -9.85 19.46
CA GLN A 58 -13.04 -10.15 18.81
C GLN A 58 -12.53 -8.95 17.99
N THR A 59 -13.41 -8.26 17.28
CA THR A 59 -13.07 -7.07 16.49
C THR A 59 -12.59 -5.93 17.38
N LEU A 60 -13.24 -5.71 18.53
CA LEU A 60 -12.81 -4.72 19.52
C LEU A 60 -11.46 -5.09 20.14
N ALA A 61 -11.23 -6.36 20.44
CA ALA A 61 -9.94 -6.83 20.96
C ALA A 61 -8.81 -6.66 19.93
N ALA A 62 -9.07 -6.97 18.66
CA ALA A 62 -8.12 -6.80 17.57
C ALA A 62 -7.78 -5.31 17.36
N ARG A 63 -8.77 -4.41 17.45
CA ARG A 63 -8.57 -2.96 17.38
C ARG A 63 -7.61 -2.47 18.46
N ALA A 64 -7.86 -2.84 19.71
CA ALA A 64 -6.97 -2.46 20.81
C ALA A 64 -5.54 -2.99 20.62
N ARG A 65 -5.39 -4.16 19.97
CA ARG A 65 -4.07 -4.71 19.64
C ARG A 65 -3.37 -3.93 18.53
N PHE A 66 -4.10 -3.53 17.48
CA PHE A 66 -3.58 -2.70 16.39
C PHE A 66 -3.14 -1.33 16.91
N GLU A 67 -3.97 -0.69 17.74
CA GLU A 67 -3.65 0.60 18.39
C GLU A 67 -2.35 0.49 19.20
N LEU A 68 -2.22 -0.56 20.02
CA LEU A 68 -0.99 -0.81 20.80
C LEU A 68 0.24 -1.03 19.91
N LEU A 69 0.09 -1.69 18.76
CA LEU A 69 1.20 -1.87 17.81
C LEU A 69 1.60 -0.55 17.17
N ALA A 70 0.63 0.28 16.77
CA ALA A 70 0.90 1.61 16.22
C ALA A 70 1.61 2.54 17.23
N GLU A 71 1.28 2.44 18.52
CA GLU A 71 1.98 3.17 19.58
C GLU A 71 3.43 2.68 19.79
N GLN A 72 3.68 1.37 19.65
CA GLN A 72 4.99 0.76 19.86
C GLN A 72 5.93 0.93 18.66
N TYR A 73 5.36 0.92 17.46
CA TYR A 73 6.05 0.96 16.19
C TYR A 73 5.49 2.13 15.36
N PRO A 74 5.93 3.38 15.64
CA PRO A 74 5.47 4.55 14.91
C PRO A 74 6.07 4.67 13.51
N ASP A 75 7.01 3.79 13.16
CA ASP A 75 7.55 3.68 11.81
C ASP A 75 6.56 2.87 10.94
N PRO A 76 6.02 3.44 9.85
CA PRO A 76 4.98 2.79 9.06
C PRO A 76 5.39 1.44 8.46
N GLU A 77 6.63 1.33 7.96
CA GLU A 77 7.16 0.09 7.38
C GLU A 77 7.23 -1.03 8.43
N THR A 78 7.81 -0.71 9.59
CA THR A 78 7.88 -1.65 10.72
C THR A 78 6.49 -2.03 11.23
N LEU A 79 5.54 -1.08 11.30
CA LEU A 79 4.18 -1.37 11.74
C LEU A 79 3.50 -2.39 10.81
N VAL A 80 3.55 -2.19 9.49
CA VAL A 80 2.87 -3.09 8.56
C VAL A 80 3.46 -4.50 8.57
N GLU A 81 4.75 -4.67 8.86
CA GLU A 81 5.34 -6.00 9.09
C GLU A 81 4.63 -6.72 10.25
N TYR A 82 4.51 -6.07 11.42
CA TYR A 82 3.84 -6.67 12.57
C TYR A 82 2.34 -6.88 12.35
N LEU A 83 1.68 -5.99 11.61
CA LEU A 83 0.27 -6.17 11.25
C LEU A 83 0.10 -7.38 10.33
N ASN A 84 0.95 -7.52 9.31
CA ASN A 84 0.93 -8.67 8.39
C ASN A 84 1.21 -10.00 9.10
N ASP A 85 2.10 -10.01 10.08
CA ASP A 85 2.34 -11.19 10.92
C ASP A 85 1.09 -11.57 11.74
N LEU A 86 0.35 -10.58 12.24
CA LEU A 86 -0.87 -10.79 13.02
C LEU A 86 -2.05 -11.26 12.13
N THR A 87 -2.08 -10.84 10.88
CA THR A 87 -3.17 -11.09 9.92
C THR A 87 -2.82 -12.16 8.90
N ALA A 88 -1.78 -12.94 9.19
CA ALA A 88 -1.27 -14.00 8.33
C ALA A 88 -2.39 -14.96 7.87
N GLY A 89 -2.50 -15.13 6.55
CA GLY A 89 -3.52 -15.98 5.92
C GLY A 89 -4.84 -15.28 5.56
N LEU A 90 -4.97 -13.97 5.83
CA LEU A 90 -6.09 -13.14 5.38
C LEU A 90 -5.68 -12.28 4.17
N THR A 91 -5.14 -11.10 4.41
CA THR A 91 -4.72 -10.15 3.37
C THR A 91 -3.47 -9.42 3.84
N ARG A 92 -2.47 -9.32 2.96
CA ARG A 92 -1.24 -8.60 3.23
C ARG A 92 -1.35 -7.15 2.77
N ILE A 93 -0.70 -6.25 3.49
CA ILE A 93 -0.58 -4.84 3.11
C ILE A 93 0.88 -4.42 2.94
N VAL A 94 1.12 -3.47 2.04
CA VAL A 94 2.40 -2.80 1.87
C VAL A 94 2.17 -1.30 1.95
N TRP A 95 3.01 -0.61 2.72
CA TRP A 95 2.95 0.83 2.89
C TRP A 95 4.09 1.45 2.08
N PHE A 96 3.76 2.12 0.97
CA PHE A 96 4.76 2.71 0.06
C PHE A 96 5.18 4.13 0.46
N GLY A 97 4.39 4.79 1.30
CA GLY A 97 4.69 6.12 1.83
C GLY A 97 4.13 7.22 0.94
N PRO A 98 4.68 8.45 1.01
CA PRO A 98 4.19 9.56 0.22
C PRO A 98 4.50 9.38 -1.27
N LEU A 99 3.60 9.85 -2.14
CA LEU A 99 3.78 9.85 -3.60
C LEU A 99 5.09 10.51 -4.04
N ARG A 100 5.54 11.51 -3.28
CA ARG A 100 6.83 12.14 -3.49
C ARG A 100 8.00 11.16 -3.36
N ALA A 101 7.98 10.28 -2.36
CA ALA A 101 9.03 9.27 -2.19
C ALA A 101 9.07 8.33 -3.41
N LEU A 102 7.89 7.91 -3.90
CA LEU A 102 7.79 7.11 -5.12
C LEU A 102 8.31 7.85 -6.38
N ALA A 103 8.13 9.17 -6.44
CA ALA A 103 8.54 10.00 -7.57
C ALA A 103 10.02 10.42 -7.55
N GLU A 104 10.66 10.47 -6.39
CA GLU A 104 11.98 11.10 -6.22
C GLU A 104 13.04 10.17 -5.60
N ASP A 105 12.66 9.22 -4.75
CA ASP A 105 13.63 8.44 -3.97
C ASP A 105 14.36 7.40 -4.83
N TYR A 106 15.56 7.05 -4.39
CA TYR A 106 16.47 6.13 -5.08
C TYR A 106 16.42 4.71 -4.51
N GLY A 107 15.34 4.35 -3.82
CA GLY A 107 15.09 2.96 -3.42
C GLY A 107 14.80 2.09 -4.64
N ASP A 108 15.03 0.78 -4.51
CA ASP A 108 14.85 -0.17 -5.61
C ASP A 108 13.43 -0.13 -6.18
N PHE A 109 12.40 -0.07 -5.33
CA PHE A 109 11.00 0.00 -5.75
C PHE A 109 10.64 1.32 -6.46
N PRO A 110 10.89 2.53 -5.89
CA PRO A 110 10.70 3.79 -6.60
C PRO A 110 11.45 3.86 -7.94
N LEU A 111 12.66 3.32 -8.03
CA LEU A 111 13.41 3.28 -9.28
C LEU A 111 12.77 2.36 -10.32
N ALA A 112 12.30 1.17 -9.92
CA ALA A 112 11.61 0.24 -10.81
C ALA A 112 10.27 0.81 -11.31
N LEU A 113 9.49 1.42 -10.41
CA LEU A 113 8.25 2.12 -10.77
C LEU A 113 8.52 3.24 -11.78
N ARG A 114 9.58 4.04 -11.56
CA ARG A 114 9.93 5.13 -12.48
C ARG A 114 10.44 4.62 -13.82
N ALA A 115 11.17 3.51 -13.85
CA ALA A 115 11.53 2.86 -15.10
C ALA A 115 10.28 2.51 -15.91
N HIS A 116 9.29 1.88 -15.27
CA HIS A 116 8.04 1.52 -15.90
C HIS A 116 7.25 2.77 -16.38
N TYR A 117 7.15 3.80 -15.54
CA TYR A 117 6.52 5.06 -15.90
C TYR A 117 7.17 5.72 -17.13
N TRP A 118 8.51 5.77 -17.19
CA TRP A 118 9.22 6.37 -18.32
C TRP A 118 9.14 5.53 -19.59
N ASP A 119 9.03 4.21 -19.49
CA ASP A 119 8.78 3.34 -20.65
C ASP A 119 7.41 3.66 -21.30
N ASP A 120 6.39 3.99 -20.49
CA ASP A 120 5.03 4.25 -20.97
C ASP A 120 4.77 5.71 -21.37
N TYR A 121 5.37 6.67 -20.64
CA TYR A 121 5.07 8.10 -20.77
C TYR A 121 6.26 8.97 -21.18
N GLY A 122 7.48 8.42 -21.19
CA GLY A 122 8.69 9.10 -21.65
C GLY A 122 8.85 9.12 -23.17
N GLU A 123 9.92 9.76 -23.63
CA GLU A 123 10.38 9.73 -25.02
C GLU A 123 11.19 8.46 -25.34
N GLY A 124 11.48 7.63 -24.34
CA GLY A 124 12.09 6.30 -24.47
C GLY A 124 13.61 6.28 -24.31
N ASP A 125 14.21 7.39 -23.83
CA ASP A 125 15.63 7.48 -23.49
C ASP A 125 15.89 8.04 -22.08
N GLU A 126 14.83 8.27 -21.31
CA GLU A 126 14.91 8.76 -19.94
C GLU A 126 15.58 7.73 -19.01
N ASP A 127 16.48 8.24 -18.16
CA ASP A 127 17.06 7.44 -17.09
C ASP A 127 16.00 7.19 -16.00
N PRO A 128 15.77 5.94 -15.56
CA PRO A 128 14.88 5.63 -14.42
C PRO A 128 15.17 6.41 -13.13
N ALA A 129 16.42 6.85 -12.95
CA ALA A 129 16.81 7.70 -11.83
C ALA A 129 16.27 9.14 -11.94
N THR A 130 15.72 9.54 -13.10
CA THR A 130 15.11 10.86 -13.32
C THR A 130 13.82 10.96 -12.52
N PRO A 131 13.69 11.95 -11.61
CA PRO A 131 12.47 12.16 -10.85
C PRO A 131 11.27 12.53 -11.72
N VAL A 132 10.08 12.07 -11.34
CA VAL A 132 8.84 12.41 -12.05
C VAL A 132 8.38 13.80 -11.64
N PRO A 133 8.15 14.74 -12.59
CA PRO A 133 7.65 16.07 -12.27
C PRO A 133 6.32 16.02 -11.53
N GLU A 134 6.11 16.93 -10.57
CA GLU A 134 4.85 16.99 -9.79
C GLU A 134 3.58 17.10 -10.65
N ALA A 135 3.69 17.76 -11.82
CA ALA A 135 2.58 17.88 -12.77
C ALA A 135 2.11 16.52 -13.32
N ASP A 136 3.00 15.53 -13.32
CA ASP A 136 2.77 14.21 -13.91
C ASP A 136 2.55 13.12 -12.84
N TRP A 137 2.55 13.48 -11.55
CA TRP A 137 2.21 12.58 -10.46
C TRP A 137 0.87 11.84 -10.61
N PRO A 138 -0.20 12.42 -11.17
CA PRO A 138 -1.42 11.66 -11.45
C PRO A 138 -1.21 10.47 -12.39
N TRP A 139 -0.25 10.57 -13.31
CA TRP A 139 0.10 9.52 -14.27
C TRP A 139 1.01 8.47 -13.63
N LEU A 140 1.88 8.89 -12.70
CA LEU A 140 2.64 7.98 -11.85
C LEU A 140 1.72 7.11 -10.97
N VAL A 141 0.62 7.68 -10.48
CA VAL A 141 -0.42 6.94 -9.73
C VAL A 141 -1.05 5.85 -10.60
N GLU A 142 -1.42 6.18 -11.84
CA GLU A 142 -1.98 5.20 -12.80
C GLU A 142 -0.94 4.11 -13.13
N SER A 143 0.31 4.50 -13.37
CA SER A 143 1.41 3.58 -13.64
C SER A 143 1.71 2.64 -12.47
N LEU A 144 1.56 3.08 -11.21
CA LEU A 144 1.74 2.22 -10.05
C LEU A 144 0.73 1.06 -10.03
N ASP A 145 -0.55 1.33 -10.34
CA ASP A 145 -1.57 0.29 -10.38
C ASP A 145 -1.24 -0.76 -11.47
N GLU A 146 -0.77 -0.32 -12.64
CA GLU A 146 -0.36 -1.21 -13.73
C GLU A 146 0.91 -2.01 -13.39
N PHE A 147 1.92 -1.36 -12.83
CA PHE A 147 3.17 -1.97 -12.39
C PHE A 147 2.92 -3.12 -11.40
N LEU A 148 2.04 -2.88 -10.42
CA LEU A 148 1.72 -3.85 -9.38
C LEU A 148 0.90 -5.04 -9.89
N LEU A 149 0.13 -4.87 -10.97
CA LEU A 149 -0.55 -5.97 -11.66
C LEU A 149 0.40 -6.81 -12.50
N GLY A 150 1.46 -6.21 -13.05
CA GLY A 150 2.52 -6.91 -13.78
C GLY A 150 3.32 -7.87 -12.90
N GLY A 151 3.49 -7.53 -11.61
CA GLY A 151 4.16 -8.37 -10.62
C GLY A 151 5.68 -8.38 -10.73
N ASP A 152 6.27 -7.41 -11.44
CA ASP A 152 7.71 -7.26 -11.63
C ASP A 152 8.30 -6.31 -10.57
N TYR A 153 8.29 -6.71 -9.29
CA TYR A 153 8.94 -5.95 -8.19
C TYR A 153 9.44 -6.83 -7.05
#